data_AF-A0A946IV75-F1
#
_entry.id   AF-A0A946IV75-F1
#
_cell.length_a   1.000
_cell.length_b   1.000
_cell.length_c   1.000
_cell.angle_alpha   90.00
_cell.angle_beta   90.00
_cell.angle_gamma   90.00
#
_symmetry.space_group_name_H-M   'P 1'
#
loop_
_entity.id
_entity.type
_entity.pdbx_description
1 polymer ?
#
loop_
_entity_poly.entity_id
_entity_poly.type
_entity_poly.pdbx_seq_one_letter_code
_entity_poly.pdbx_strand_id
1 'polypeptide(L)'
;MIPENVKTLPGNICSNQELIQEAITRGCTKAKVILTKTISMAHWMKLQCQYGCSHYGSLLTCPPYTPNADEMAEILPEYDKALLINASPETNVGELVVHLENYLKEK
;
A
#
# COMPACT_ATOMS: atom_id res chain seq x y z
N MET A 1 25.61 -5.00 1.77
CA MET A 1 25.88 -4.73 0.35
C MET A 1 24.54 -4.38 -0.29
N ILE A 2 24.37 -3.19 -0.86
CA ILE A 2 23.12 -2.82 -1.52
C ILE A 2 23.12 -3.53 -2.88
N PRO A 3 22.12 -4.37 -3.21
CA PRO A 3 22.05 -5.04 -4.50
C PRO A 3 22.03 -4.02 -5.65
N GLU A 4 22.71 -4.32 -6.76
CA GLU A 4 22.86 -3.42 -7.91
C GLU A 4 21.52 -3.03 -8.58
N ASN A 5 20.46 -3.81 -8.35
CA ASN A 5 19.11 -3.56 -8.85
C ASN A 5 18.24 -2.69 -7.93
N VAL A 6 18.76 -2.22 -6.79
CA VAL A 6 18.02 -1.32 -5.91
C VAL A 6 18.01 0.09 -6.51
N LYS A 7 16.85 0.50 -7.05
CA LYS A 7 16.62 1.90 -7.44
C LYS A 7 16.65 2.76 -6.18
N THR A 8 17.57 3.72 -6.14
CA THR A 8 17.61 4.72 -5.08
C THR A 8 16.44 5.68 -5.23
N LEU A 9 15.81 6.04 -4.11
CA LEU A 9 14.87 7.16 -4.10
C LEU A 9 15.60 8.45 -4.50
N PRO A 10 14.92 9.37 -5.19
CA PRO A 10 15.48 10.68 -5.53
C PRO A 10 15.86 11.45 -4.27
N GLY A 11 16.87 12.33 -4.39
CA GLY A 11 17.42 13.09 -3.27
C GLY A 11 16.43 14.10 -2.68
N ASN A 12 15.42 14.50 -3.46
CA ASN A 12 14.24 15.20 -2.98
C ASN A 12 13.04 14.27 -3.15
N ILE A 13 12.19 14.22 -2.13
CA ILE A 13 10.90 13.53 -2.18
C ILE A 13 9.84 14.51 -1.69
N CYS A 14 8.61 14.37 -2.19
CA CYS A 14 7.53 15.23 -1.72
C CYS A 14 7.29 15.01 -0.21
N SER A 15 6.88 16.07 0.48
CA SER A 15 6.50 15.99 1.89
C SER A 15 5.21 15.17 2.07
N ASN A 16 5.01 14.64 3.28
CA ASN A 16 3.77 13.93 3.63
C ASN A 16 2.51 14.79 3.40
N GLN A 17 2.60 16.10 3.61
CA GLN A 17 1.48 17.02 3.42
C GLN A 17 1.13 17.17 1.94
N GLU A 18 2.14 17.30 1.07
CA GLU A 18 1.94 17.35 -0.38
C GLU A 18 1.31 16.04 -0.88
N LEU A 19 1.79 14.89 -0.42
CA LEU A 19 1.26 13.59 -0.83
C LEU A 19 -0.21 13.39 -0.41
N ILE A 20 -0.56 13.80 0.81
CA ILE A 20 -1.95 13.77 1.30
C ILE A 20 -2.84 14.70 0.45
N GLN A 21 -2.35 15.91 0.15
CA GLN A 21 -3.11 16.89 -0.62
C GLN A 21 -3.35 16.43 -2.05
N GLU A 22 -2.34 15.82 -2.68
CA GLU A 22 -2.44 15.25 -4.02
C GLU A 22 -3.46 14.10 -4.05
N ALA A 23 -3.43 13.21 -3.06
CA ALA A 23 -4.40 12.12 -2.95
C ALA A 23 -5.84 12.64 -2.86
N ILE A 24 -6.09 13.68 -2.04
CA ILE A 24 -7.42 14.31 -1.91
C ILE A 24 -7.85 14.97 -3.22
N THR A 25 -6.93 15.70 -3.87
CA THR A 25 -7.19 16.39 -5.14
C THR A 25 -7.65 15.43 -6.24
N ARG A 26 -7.18 14.17 -6.18
CA ARG A 26 -7.51 13.12 -7.16
C ARG A 26 -8.69 12.23 -6.79
N GLY A 27 -9.47 12.60 -5.78
CA GLY A 27 -10.72 11.92 -5.46
C GLY A 27 -10.67 11.03 -4.21
N CYS A 28 -9.58 11.03 -3.45
CA CYS A 28 -9.65 10.49 -2.10
C CYS A 28 -10.56 11.35 -1.24
N THR A 29 -11.53 10.72 -0.58
CA THR A 29 -12.34 11.37 0.44
C THR A 29 -11.52 11.73 1.67
N LYS A 30 -10.53 10.89 2.01
CA LYS A 30 -9.57 11.11 3.10
C LYS A 30 -8.22 10.48 2.76
N ALA A 31 -7.15 11.09 3.22
CA ALA A 31 -5.81 10.52 3.19
C ALA A 31 -5.06 10.88 4.47
N LYS A 32 -4.23 9.94 4.97
CA LYS A 32 -3.43 10.14 6.18
C LYS A 32 -2.17 9.29 6.13
N VAL A 33 -1.03 9.89 6.45
CA VAL A 33 0.18 9.12 6.74
C VAL A 33 0.09 8.57 8.16
N ILE A 34 0.27 7.26 8.30
CA ILE A 34 0.27 6.53 9.57
C ILE A 34 1.61 5.85 9.79
N LEU A 35 1.92 5.51 11.04
CA LEU A 35 3.04 4.64 11.35
C LEU A 35 2.62 3.19 11.10
N THR A 36 3.45 2.42 10.44
CA THR A 36 3.17 1.01 10.09
C THR A 36 2.92 0.14 11.31
N LYS A 37 3.60 0.42 12.43
CA LYS A 37 3.37 -0.23 13.73
C LYS A 37 1.95 -0.09 14.29
N THR A 38 1.12 0.80 13.74
CA THR A 38 -0.29 0.96 14.14
C THR A 38 -1.23 0.03 13.38
N ILE A 39 -0.73 -0.64 12.34
CA ILE A 39 -1.50 -1.57 11.53
C ILE A 39 -1.48 -2.94 12.24
N SER A 40 -2.66 -3.50 12.51
CA SER A 40 -2.80 -4.83 13.11
C SER A 40 -3.06 -5.86 12.03
N MET A 41 -2.32 -6.97 12.06
CA MET A 41 -2.55 -8.11 11.17
C MET A 41 -3.70 -8.96 11.72
N ALA A 42 -4.62 -9.34 10.83
CA ALA A 42 -5.81 -10.09 11.21
C ALA A 42 -5.84 -11.43 10.46
N HIS A 43 -5.67 -12.54 11.19
CA HIS A 43 -5.63 -13.89 10.59
C HIS A 43 -6.89 -14.25 9.78
N TRP A 44 -8.04 -13.64 10.11
CA TRP A 44 -9.29 -13.87 9.39
C TRP A 44 -9.28 -13.36 7.94
N MET A 45 -8.36 -12.47 7.56
CA MET A 45 -8.20 -12.01 6.17
C MET A 45 -7.98 -13.18 5.19
N LYS A 46 -7.20 -14.19 5.61
CA LYS A 46 -6.99 -15.40 4.81
C LYS A 46 -8.29 -16.17 4.60
N LEU A 47 -9.13 -16.27 5.63
CA LEU A 47 -10.44 -16.93 5.55
C LEU A 47 -11.39 -16.14 4.64
N GLN A 48 -11.38 -14.81 4.71
CA GLN A 48 -12.17 -13.97 3.82
C GLN A 48 -11.76 -14.18 2.35
N CYS A 49 -10.46 -14.28 2.07
CA CYS A 49 -10.00 -14.58 0.71
C CYS A 49 -10.44 -15.97 0.25
N GLN A 50 -10.26 -17.00 1.10
CA GLN A 50 -10.57 -18.40 0.76
C GLN A 50 -12.06 -18.68 0.56
N TYR A 51 -12.91 -18.08 1.39
CA TYR A 51 -14.34 -18.43 1.45
C TYR A 51 -15.27 -17.28 1.02
N GLY A 52 -14.78 -16.05 0.94
CA GLY A 52 -15.59 -14.86 0.63
C GLY A 52 -15.25 -14.18 -0.70
N CYS A 53 -14.16 -14.54 -1.37
CA CYS A 53 -13.77 -13.97 -2.66
C CYS A 53 -14.21 -14.87 -3.83
N SER A 54 -14.94 -14.30 -4.80
CA SER A 54 -15.33 -15.01 -6.03
C SER A 54 -14.16 -15.34 -6.96
N HIS A 55 -12.99 -14.76 -6.71
CA HIS A 55 -11.77 -14.93 -7.50
C HIS A 55 -10.69 -15.71 -6.76
N TYR A 56 -11.03 -16.44 -5.69
CA TYR A 56 -10.05 -17.20 -4.94
C TYR A 56 -9.27 -18.19 -5.84
N GLY A 57 -7.95 -18.17 -5.74
CA GLY A 57 -7.05 -19.06 -6.49
C GLY A 57 -6.81 -18.67 -7.96
N SER A 58 -7.34 -17.53 -8.43
CA SER A 58 -7.16 -17.10 -9.83
C SER A 58 -5.94 -16.19 -10.07
N LEU A 59 -5.34 -15.63 -9.01
CA LEU A 59 -4.22 -14.70 -9.08
C LEU A 59 -3.01 -15.20 -8.29
N LEU A 60 -1.80 -14.80 -8.68
CA LEU A 60 -0.56 -15.06 -7.93
C LEU A 60 -0.47 -14.27 -6.61
N THR A 61 -1.47 -13.45 -6.32
CA THR A 61 -1.64 -12.74 -5.03
C THR A 61 -2.65 -13.44 -4.11
N CYS A 62 -3.15 -14.63 -4.50
CA CYS A 62 -3.94 -15.49 -3.62
C CYS A 62 -3.02 -16.39 -2.77
N PRO A 63 -3.49 -16.85 -1.58
CA PRO A 63 -2.84 -17.94 -0.87
C PRO A 63 -2.71 -19.20 -1.76
N PRO A 64 -1.61 -19.96 -1.68
CA PRO A 64 -0.49 -19.82 -0.74
C PRO A 64 0.63 -18.86 -1.19
N TYR A 65 0.48 -18.16 -2.31
CA TYR A 65 1.55 -17.34 -2.90
C TYR A 65 1.67 -15.95 -2.28
N THR A 66 0.67 -15.50 -1.54
CA THR A 66 0.71 -14.27 -0.75
C THR A 66 1.18 -14.55 0.68
N PRO A 67 1.95 -13.64 1.32
CA PRO A 67 2.33 -13.76 2.72
C PRO A 67 1.11 -13.99 3.62
N ASN A 68 1.27 -14.87 4.60
CA ASN A 68 0.29 -15.06 5.66
C ASN A 68 0.40 -13.93 6.70
N ALA A 69 -0.51 -13.92 7.68
CA ALA A 69 -0.59 -12.84 8.66
C ALA A 69 0.68 -12.72 9.54
N ASP A 70 1.34 -13.83 9.86
CA ASP A 70 2.58 -13.83 10.65
C ASP A 70 3.75 -13.31 9.80
N GLU A 71 3.88 -13.80 8.56
CA GLU A 71 4.89 -13.31 7.61
C GLU A 71 4.73 -11.80 7.35
N MET A 72 3.50 -11.32 7.18
CA MET A 72 3.24 -9.88 6.98
C MET A 72 3.50 -9.06 8.26
N ALA A 73 3.31 -9.64 9.45
CA ALA A 73 3.64 -8.99 10.71
C ALA A 73 5.15 -8.80 10.88
N GLU A 74 5.97 -9.65 10.27
CA GLU A 74 7.43 -9.50 10.22
C GLU A 74 7.89 -8.50 9.16
N ILE A 75 7.24 -8.48 7.98
CA ILE A 75 7.58 -7.57 6.87
C ILE A 75 7.19 -6.13 7.16
N LEU A 76 6.01 -5.90 7.73
CA LEU A 76 5.44 -4.54 7.87
C LEU A 76 6.31 -3.57 8.69
N PRO A 77 6.98 -3.99 9.78
CA PRO A 77 7.96 -3.17 10.51
C PRO A 77 9.21 -2.75 9.72
N GLU A 78 9.50 -3.36 8.57
CA GLU A 78 10.61 -2.93 7.70
C GLU A 78 10.34 -1.56 7.06
N TYR A 79 9.08 -1.11 7.09
CA TYR A 79 8.64 0.21 6.65
C TYR A 79 8.30 1.06 7.89
N ASP A 80 8.65 2.35 7.91
CA ASP A 80 8.31 3.24 9.03
C ASP A 80 6.90 3.83 8.90
N LYS A 81 6.50 4.18 7.67
CA LYS A 81 5.27 4.92 7.37
C LYS A 81 4.49 4.28 6.23
N ALA A 82 3.18 4.47 6.26
CA ALA A 82 2.27 4.13 5.18
C ALA A 82 1.32 5.29 4.89
N LEU A 83 0.91 5.46 3.63
CA LEU A 83 -0.18 6.35 3.26
C LEU A 83 -1.49 5.55 3.25
N LEU A 84 -2.39 5.86 4.17
CA LEU A 84 -3.75 5.32 4.21
C LEU A 84 -4.69 6.25 3.43
N ILE A 85 -5.34 5.72 2.41
CA ILE A 85 -6.31 6.43 1.59
C ILE A 85 -7.71 5.82 1.72
N ASN A 86 -8.72 6.68 1.66
CA ASN A 86 -10.12 6.30 1.52
C ASN A 86 -10.66 6.94 0.25
N ALA A 87 -10.96 6.12 -0.75
CA ALA A 87 -11.46 6.56 -2.05
C ALA A 87 -12.94 6.18 -2.23
N SER A 88 -13.65 6.92 -3.08
CA SER A 88 -15.01 6.53 -3.46
C SER A 88 -14.99 5.23 -4.28
N PRO A 89 -16.10 4.46 -4.31
CA PRO A 89 -16.21 3.25 -5.14
C PRO A 89 -15.89 3.49 -6.62
N GLU A 90 -16.14 4.70 -7.11
CA GLU A 90 -15.95 5.05 -8.53
C GLU A 90 -14.52 5.45 -8.85
N THR A 91 -13.66 5.58 -7.84
CA THR A 91 -12.26 5.92 -8.02
C THR A 91 -11.49 4.68 -8.44
N ASN A 92 -10.74 4.78 -9.54
CA ASN A 92 -9.75 3.77 -9.89
C ASN A 92 -8.54 3.87 -8.95
N VAL A 93 -8.61 3.14 -7.82
CA VAL A 93 -7.57 3.16 -6.78
C VAL A 93 -6.21 2.71 -7.32
N GLY A 94 -6.18 1.77 -8.25
CA GLY A 94 -4.92 1.28 -8.84
C GLY A 94 -4.18 2.38 -9.59
N GLU A 95 -4.86 3.09 -10.48
CA GLU A 95 -4.30 4.20 -11.24
C GLU A 95 -3.89 5.37 -10.33
N LEU A 96 -4.70 5.66 -9.32
CA LEU A 96 -4.40 6.67 -8.32
C LEU A 96 -3.11 6.35 -7.54
N VAL A 97 -2.94 5.12 -7.07
CA VAL A 97 -1.74 4.72 -6.32
C VAL A 97 -0.49 4.82 -7.18
N VAL A 98 -0.55 4.36 -8.43
CA VAL A 98 0.57 4.50 -9.39
C VAL A 98 0.93 5.98 -9.59
N HIS A 99 -0.08 6.85 -9.72
CA HIS A 99 0.16 8.29 -9.80
C HIS A 99 0.87 8.82 -8.55
N LEU A 100 0.36 8.50 -7.35
CA LEU A 100 0.93 8.98 -6.09
C LEU A 100 2.38 8.48 -5.90
N GLU A 101 2.68 7.26 -6.33
CA GLU A 101 4.05 6.72 -6.31
C GLU A 101 5.01 7.49 -7.23
N ASN A 102 4.54 7.95 -8.40
CA ASN A 102 5.33 8.76 -9.31
C ASN A 102 5.48 10.18 -8.78
N TYR A 103 4.39 10.78 -8.30
CA TYR A 103 4.38 12.10 -7.67
C TYR A 103 5.36 12.20 -6.49
N LEU A 104 5.46 11.13 -5.69
CA LEU A 104 6.44 11.03 -4.60
C LEU A 104 7.89 11.15 -5.08
N LYS A 105 8.18 10.69 -6.31
CA LYS A 105 9.54 10.61 -6.90
C LYS A 105 9.89 11.81 -7.78
N GLU A 106 8.93 12.65 -8.18
CA GLU A 106 9.13 13.66 -9.23
C GLU A 106 9.65 15.03 -8.73
N LYS A 107 10.42 15.10 -7.64
CA LYS A 107 11.06 16.36 -7.18
C LYS A 107 12.56 16.25 -6.93
#